data_AF-A0A3P7L4N5-F1
#
_entry.id   AF-A0A3P7L4N5-F1
#
_cell.length_a   1.000
_cell.length_b   1.000
_cell.length_c   1.000
_cell.angle_alpha   90.00
_cell.angle_beta   90.00
_cell.angle_gamma   90.00
#
_symmetry.space_group_name_H-M   'P 1'
#
loop_
_entity.id
_entity.type
_entity.pdbx_description
1 polymer ?
#
loop_
_entity_poly.entity_id
_entity_poly.type
_entity_poly.pdbx_seq_one_letter_code
_entity_poly.pdbx_strand_id
1 'polypeptide(L)'
;MKASDTTPETPIASDFQAPDYAHTVDVDVDTTESPWDTISVESCASEPVMRGSSGISYRLRQWVKRPGRRRQMRAHPDDPSASTMSEPWDEKKERIRQASPYGRLLGWDLLPVIVKSGDDLLQELLAYQLLVTLKEIWEEEDVPLYLRPYKIVVTSPDSGMIEPILDACSLHQIKRNQSALYREEGKTDEPSLEAHFVETFGPKGSSTYLQAQQNFVHSCAAYSLVCYFLQVKDRHNGNILIDADGHLIHIDFGFILSISPRNLGFETSPFKLTSELRIIAARKHHERIMTIVQIMSKGSQLPCFRGGAAMLRALKGRFHMNYTDAELQKLVDTLVEQSRDSLTTRLYDNFQYYTNGIL
;
A
#
# COMPACT_ATOMS: atom_id res chain seq x y z
N MET A 1 65.93 38.33 15.65
CA MET A 1 64.84 37.61 14.96
C MET A 1 63.53 38.36 15.24
N LYS A 2 62.79 38.68 14.17
CA LYS A 2 61.60 39.57 14.04
C LYS A 2 60.58 39.46 15.20
N ALA A 3 60.15 40.53 15.90
CA ALA A 3 59.22 41.64 15.55
C ALA A 3 57.75 41.16 15.43
N SER A 4 56.87 41.49 16.42
CA SER A 4 55.85 42.59 16.42
C SER A 4 54.63 42.24 15.52
N ASP A 5 53.37 42.62 15.72
CA ASP A 5 52.67 43.60 16.54
C ASP A 5 51.14 43.37 16.35
N THR A 6 50.34 43.93 17.26
CA THR A 6 49.00 44.54 17.06
C THR A 6 47.82 43.88 16.30
N THR A 7 46.66 43.94 16.99
CA THR A 7 45.26 43.89 16.53
C THR A 7 44.92 44.88 15.39
N PRO A 8 43.75 44.74 14.73
CA PRO A 8 42.63 45.61 15.13
C PRO A 8 41.25 44.95 15.09
N GLU A 9 40.47 45.17 16.15
CA GLU A 9 39.03 45.33 16.05
C GLU A 9 38.72 46.70 15.45
N THR A 10 37.70 46.80 14.59
CA THR A 10 36.88 48.02 14.48
C THR A 10 35.50 47.69 13.89
N PRO A 11 34.46 48.46 14.29
CA PRO A 11 33.04 48.09 14.18
C PRO A 11 32.32 48.89 13.08
N ILE A 12 31.23 48.37 12.50
CA ILE A 12 30.24 49.20 11.81
C ILE A 12 28.81 48.65 12.04
N ALA A 13 27.96 49.54 12.51
CA ALA A 13 26.52 49.44 12.68
C ALA A 13 25.77 49.50 11.35
N SER A 14 24.55 48.96 11.31
CA SER A 14 23.36 49.68 10.79
C SER A 14 22.15 48.76 10.74
N ASP A 15 21.10 49.18 11.46
CA ASP A 15 19.69 49.17 11.05
C ASP A 15 19.34 48.41 9.77
N PHE A 16 18.49 47.39 9.89
CA PHE A 16 17.47 47.15 8.86
C PHE A 16 16.15 46.73 9.51
N GLN A 17 15.22 47.68 9.46
CA GLN A 17 13.81 47.60 9.80
C GLN A 17 13.12 46.47 9.02
N ALA A 18 12.31 45.67 9.70
CA ALA A 18 11.33 44.83 9.03
C ALA A 18 10.22 45.72 8.42
N PRO A 19 9.86 45.55 7.13
CA PRO A 19 8.68 46.21 6.60
C PRO A 19 7.42 45.43 6.97
N ASP A 20 6.55 46.08 7.74
CA ASP A 20 5.13 45.76 7.86
C ASP A 20 4.49 45.80 6.46
N TYR A 21 3.99 44.65 6.00
CA TYR A 21 3.05 44.59 4.88
C TYR A 21 1.68 44.20 5.42
N ALA A 22 1.00 45.19 6.00
CA ALA A 22 -0.45 45.18 6.13
C ALA A 22 -1.04 45.87 4.89
N HIS A 23 -1.47 45.07 3.92
CA HIS A 23 -2.39 45.52 2.88
C HIS A 23 -3.60 44.59 2.86
N THR A 24 -4.61 44.98 3.65
CA THR A 24 -6.00 44.62 3.43
C THR A 24 -6.46 45.26 2.12
N VAL A 25 -6.74 44.43 1.12
CA VAL A 25 -7.47 44.84 -0.07
C VAL A 25 -8.87 44.27 0.07
N ASP A 26 -9.81 45.14 0.35
CA ASP A 26 -11.24 44.88 0.22
C ASP A 26 -11.55 44.55 -1.25
N VAL A 27 -12.15 43.40 -1.50
CA VAL A 27 -12.71 43.04 -2.80
C VAL A 27 -14.21 42.99 -2.64
N ASP A 28 -14.87 43.98 -3.24
CA ASP A 28 -16.31 44.07 -3.40
C ASP A 28 -16.84 42.84 -4.14
N VAL A 29 -17.82 42.20 -3.52
CA VAL A 29 -18.63 41.11 -4.07
C VAL A 29 -19.71 41.75 -4.93
N ASP A 30 -19.61 41.62 -6.26
CA ASP A 30 -20.73 41.89 -7.16
C ASP A 30 -21.41 40.58 -7.55
N THR A 31 -22.69 40.53 -7.22
CA THR A 31 -23.63 39.41 -7.35
C THR A 31 -24.30 39.45 -8.71
N THR A 32 -24.09 38.42 -9.53
CA THR A 32 -24.99 38.11 -10.65
C THR A 32 -25.60 36.73 -10.45
N GLU A 33 -26.90 36.73 -10.12
CA GLU A 33 -27.76 35.56 -9.96
C GLU A 33 -27.99 34.80 -11.29
N SER A 34 -28.15 33.47 -11.17
CA SER A 34 -28.86 32.62 -12.14
C SER A 34 -29.35 31.35 -11.43
N PRO A 35 -30.42 30.69 -11.89
CA PRO A 35 -31.67 30.67 -11.15
C PRO A 35 -32.10 29.23 -10.86
N TRP A 36 -31.90 28.75 -9.63
CA TRP A 36 -32.47 27.47 -9.18
C TRP A 36 -32.97 27.45 -7.72
N ASP A 37 -33.19 28.61 -7.11
CA ASP A 37 -33.80 28.68 -5.78
C ASP A 37 -35.31 28.90 -5.87
N THR A 38 -36.08 27.82 -5.95
CA THR A 38 -37.36 27.72 -5.21
C THR A 38 -37.78 26.25 -5.08
N ILE A 39 -37.57 25.65 -3.91
CA ILE A 39 -38.58 24.81 -3.25
C ILE A 39 -38.27 24.81 -1.75
N SER A 40 -39.34 25.07 -1.00
CA SER A 40 -39.39 25.56 0.36
C SER A 40 -38.85 24.63 1.43
N VAL A 41 -38.32 25.26 2.46
CA VAL A 41 -37.91 24.69 3.74
C VAL A 41 -39.15 24.52 4.62
N GLU A 42 -39.45 23.29 5.04
CA GLU A 42 -40.19 23.04 6.28
C GLU A 42 -39.32 22.22 7.22
N SER A 43 -39.19 22.72 8.44
CA SER A 43 -38.25 22.31 9.47
C SER A 43 -38.57 20.94 10.06
N CYS A 44 -37.52 20.14 10.30
CA CYS A 44 -37.48 19.30 11.49
C CYS A 44 -36.02 19.15 11.94
N ALA A 45 -35.71 19.74 13.10
CA ALA A 45 -34.41 19.63 13.74
C ALA A 45 -34.21 18.22 14.31
N SER A 46 -33.09 17.58 13.97
CA SER A 46 -32.50 16.51 14.75
C SER A 46 -31.01 16.36 14.43
N GLU A 47 -30.23 16.19 15.50
CA GLU A 47 -28.76 16.24 15.66
C GLU A 47 -27.89 15.47 14.64
N PRO A 48 -26.58 15.81 14.52
CA PRO A 48 -25.71 15.20 13.52
C PRO A 48 -25.37 13.74 13.86
N VAL A 49 -25.74 12.84 12.95
CA VAL A 49 -25.38 11.43 12.98
C VAL A 49 -23.90 11.26 12.64
N MET A 50 -23.09 10.93 13.64
CA MET A 50 -21.73 10.39 13.47
C MET A 50 -21.80 9.05 12.72
N ARG A 51 -21.43 9.04 11.43
CA ARG A 51 -21.27 7.81 10.64
C ARG A 51 -19.99 7.09 11.08
N GLY A 52 -20.14 6.04 11.90
CA GLY A 52 -19.02 5.22 12.36
C GLY A 52 -18.58 4.17 11.33
N SER A 53 -17.26 4.06 11.12
CA SER A 53 -16.60 2.89 10.48
C SER A 53 -16.56 1.64 11.39
N SER A 54 -17.32 1.66 12.48
CA SER A 54 -17.28 0.69 13.58
C SER A 54 -17.81 -0.71 13.22
N GLY A 55 -18.49 -0.88 12.07
CA GLY A 55 -19.14 -2.14 11.71
C GLY A 55 -18.24 -3.20 11.06
N ILE A 56 -17.26 -2.76 10.26
CA ILE A 56 -16.39 -3.65 9.46
C ILE A 56 -15.28 -4.21 10.34
N SER A 57 -14.61 -3.34 11.09
CA SER A 57 -13.68 -3.72 12.15
C SER A 57 -14.38 -4.61 13.21
N TYR A 58 -15.68 -4.44 13.47
CA TYR A 58 -16.46 -5.30 14.37
C TYR A 58 -16.73 -6.71 13.84
N ARG A 59 -16.77 -6.93 12.52
CA ARG A 59 -16.98 -8.26 11.93
C ARG A 59 -15.67 -9.02 11.72
N LEU A 60 -14.57 -8.34 11.36
CA LEU A 60 -13.23 -8.93 11.50
C LEU A 60 -12.97 -9.32 12.97
N ARG A 61 -13.37 -8.45 13.93
CA ARG A 61 -13.42 -8.76 15.37
C ARG A 61 -14.23 -10.03 15.65
N GLN A 62 -15.37 -10.28 15.01
CA GLN A 62 -16.15 -11.51 15.22
C GLN A 62 -15.59 -12.75 14.52
N TRP A 63 -14.95 -12.61 13.35
CA TRP A 63 -14.23 -13.72 12.68
C TRP A 63 -13.05 -14.17 13.53
N VAL A 64 -12.25 -13.22 14.04
CA VAL A 64 -11.22 -13.43 15.05
C VAL A 64 -11.80 -14.01 16.35
N LYS A 65 -13.03 -13.60 16.75
CA LYS A 65 -13.68 -14.00 18.01
C LYS A 65 -14.66 -15.18 17.89
N ARG A 66 -14.73 -15.93 16.77
CA ARG A 66 -15.62 -17.09 16.68
C ARG A 66 -15.31 -18.05 17.84
N PRO A 67 -16.27 -18.34 18.76
CA PRO A 67 -16.01 -19.14 19.94
C PRO A 67 -16.07 -20.64 19.60
N GLY A 68 -15.22 -21.09 18.69
CA GLY A 68 -14.78 -22.48 18.61
C GLY A 68 -13.48 -22.59 19.39
N ARG A 69 -13.57 -22.87 20.70
CA ARG A 69 -12.47 -23.17 21.65
C ARG A 69 -11.14 -22.45 21.38
N ARG A 70 -10.81 -21.46 22.24
CA ARG A 70 -9.45 -20.92 22.43
C ARG A 70 -8.36 -21.92 22.05
N ARG A 71 -7.81 -21.77 20.86
CA ARG A 71 -6.43 -22.10 20.56
C ARG A 71 -5.79 -20.77 20.24
N GLN A 72 -5.06 -20.22 21.22
CA GLN A 72 -3.89 -19.42 20.91
C GLN A 72 -3.23 -20.06 19.68
N MET A 73 -3.04 -19.29 18.61
CA MET A 73 -2.20 -19.73 17.50
C MET A 73 -0.93 -20.28 18.15
N ARG A 74 -0.75 -21.62 18.07
CA ARG A 74 0.39 -22.27 18.72
C ARG A 74 1.62 -21.59 18.15
N ALA A 75 2.45 -21.03 19.02
CA ALA A 75 3.72 -20.45 18.63
C ALA A 75 4.43 -21.46 17.71
N HIS A 76 4.56 -21.11 16.43
CA HIS A 76 5.37 -21.87 15.52
C HIS A 76 6.81 -21.36 15.69
N PRO A 77 7.82 -22.24 15.83
CA PRO A 77 9.21 -21.80 16.02
C PRO A 77 9.68 -20.80 14.95
N ASP A 78 9.16 -20.96 13.73
CA ASP A 78 9.51 -20.15 12.56
C ASP A 78 8.63 -18.92 12.33
N ASP A 79 7.52 -18.75 13.08
CA ASP A 79 6.66 -17.56 13.00
C ASP A 79 5.96 -17.28 14.35
N PRO A 80 6.63 -16.56 15.26
CA PRO A 80 6.03 -16.12 16.52
C PRO A 80 4.97 -15.02 16.32
N SER A 81 4.96 -14.32 15.18
CA SER A 81 4.05 -13.21 14.90
C SER A 81 2.61 -13.68 14.69
N ALA A 82 2.46 -14.86 14.08
CA ALA A 82 1.20 -15.60 13.96
C ALA A 82 0.42 -15.63 15.29
N SER A 83 1.07 -15.99 16.41
CA SER A 83 0.40 -16.07 17.73
C SER A 83 -0.11 -14.73 18.29
N THR A 84 0.40 -13.62 17.77
CA THR A 84 0.14 -12.24 18.26
C THR A 84 -0.79 -11.44 17.34
N MET A 85 -1.26 -12.04 16.24
CA MET A 85 -2.10 -11.43 15.19
C MET A 85 -3.60 -11.69 15.36
N SER A 86 -4.00 -12.35 16.46
CA SER A 86 -5.38 -12.74 16.73
C SER A 86 -6.20 -11.68 17.49
N GLU A 87 -5.76 -10.43 17.58
CA GLU A 87 -6.58 -9.33 18.12
C GLU A 87 -6.40 -8.09 17.25
N PRO A 88 -7.46 -7.29 17.02
CA PRO A 88 -7.35 -6.04 16.27
C PRO A 88 -6.38 -5.06 16.94
N TRP A 89 -5.76 -4.20 16.14
CA TRP A 89 -4.76 -3.25 16.62
C TRP A 89 -5.27 -2.34 17.74
N ASP A 90 -6.49 -1.81 17.63
CA ASP A 90 -7.08 -0.95 18.66
C ASP A 90 -7.20 -1.67 20.01
N GLU A 91 -7.59 -2.95 19.99
CA GLU A 91 -7.73 -3.76 21.19
C GLU A 91 -6.36 -4.07 21.81
N LYS A 92 -5.38 -4.39 20.96
CA LYS A 92 -3.99 -4.58 21.38
C LYS A 92 -3.41 -3.31 22.00
N LYS A 93 -3.62 -2.16 21.37
CA LYS A 93 -3.16 -0.85 21.83
C LYS A 93 -3.77 -0.51 23.18
N GLU A 94 -5.08 -0.68 23.35
CA GLU A 94 -5.76 -0.41 24.61
C GLU A 94 -5.34 -1.38 25.72
N ARG A 95 -5.23 -2.69 25.40
CA ARG A 95 -4.73 -3.70 26.34
C ARG A 95 -3.32 -3.37 26.85
N ILE A 96 -2.42 -2.97 25.95
CA ILE A 96 -1.05 -2.58 26.30
C ILE A 96 -1.06 -1.25 27.08
N ARG A 97 -1.92 -0.29 26.71
CA ARG A 97 -2.09 0.98 27.42
C ARG A 97 -2.48 0.75 28.88
N GLN A 98 -3.46 -0.10 29.13
CA GLN A 98 -3.94 -0.42 30.48
C GLN A 98 -2.88 -1.10 31.34
N ALA A 99 -2.02 -1.92 30.74
CA ALA A 99 -0.92 -2.59 31.42
C ALA A 99 0.34 -1.72 31.57
N SER A 100 0.45 -0.62 30.80
CA SER A 100 1.65 0.22 30.78
C SER A 100 1.69 1.18 31.96
N PRO A 101 2.83 1.31 32.67
CA PRO A 101 3.04 2.36 33.66
C PRO A 101 2.85 3.78 33.09
N TYR A 102 3.05 3.93 31.77
CA TYR A 102 2.97 5.20 31.06
C TYR A 102 1.63 5.43 30.35
N GLY A 103 0.70 4.47 30.40
CA GLY A 103 -0.53 4.50 29.60
C GLY A 103 -1.48 5.66 29.90
N ARG A 104 -1.35 6.28 31.08
CA ARG A 104 -2.15 7.44 31.51
C ARG A 104 -1.60 8.79 31.01
N LEU A 105 -0.39 8.83 30.43
CA LEU A 105 0.19 10.08 29.93
C LEU A 105 -0.60 10.60 28.72
N LEU A 106 -0.80 11.92 28.65
CA LEU A 106 -1.63 12.58 27.63
C LEU A 106 -1.10 12.35 26.20
N GLY A 107 0.21 12.19 26.04
CA GLY A 107 0.88 11.89 24.76
C GLY A 107 1.28 10.44 24.57
N TRP A 108 0.74 9.50 25.38
CA TRP A 108 1.07 8.09 25.23
C TRP A 108 0.55 7.55 23.90
N ASP A 109 1.43 6.89 23.15
CA ASP A 109 1.09 6.20 21.93
C ASP A 109 1.86 4.88 21.82
N LEU A 110 1.34 3.96 21.01
CA LEU A 110 1.98 2.69 20.70
C LEU A 110 2.24 2.63 19.20
N LEU A 111 3.50 2.43 18.84
CA LEU A 111 3.94 2.32 17.44
C LEU A 111 4.45 0.91 17.16
N PRO A 112 3.92 0.22 16.13
CA PRO A 112 4.43 -1.06 15.70
C PRO A 112 5.54 -0.88 14.67
N VAL A 113 6.54 -1.75 14.71
CA VAL A 113 7.68 -1.74 13.77
C VAL A 113 8.15 -3.18 13.53
N ILE A 114 8.47 -3.49 12.28
CA ILE A 114 9.22 -4.70 11.93
C ILE A 114 10.69 -4.29 11.80
N VAL A 115 11.56 -4.92 12.59
CA VAL A 115 13.01 -4.70 12.51
C VAL A 115 13.60 -5.83 11.65
N LYS A 116 14.26 -5.46 10.55
CA LYS A 116 14.98 -6.39 9.69
C LYS A 116 16.48 -6.19 9.82
N SER A 117 17.21 -7.28 10.04
CA SER A 117 18.67 -7.31 10.16
C SER A 117 19.21 -8.39 9.23
N GLY A 118 20.21 -8.05 8.43
CA GLY A 118 20.77 -8.90 7.39
C GLY A 118 20.14 -8.71 6.00
N ASP A 119 19.21 -7.77 5.84
CA ASP A 119 18.50 -7.50 4.59
C ASP A 119 18.78 -6.07 4.08
N ASP A 120 19.09 -5.93 2.79
CA ASP A 120 19.19 -4.62 2.13
C ASP A 120 17.78 -4.11 1.75
N LEU A 121 17.32 -3.08 2.47
CA LEU A 121 15.99 -2.49 2.28
C LEU A 121 15.97 -1.33 1.26
N LEU A 122 17.08 -1.01 0.59
CA LEU A 122 17.12 0.10 -0.36
C LEU A 122 16.20 -0.11 -1.57
N GLN A 123 16.02 -1.36 -2.01
CA GLN A 123 15.06 -1.67 -3.07
C GLN A 123 13.61 -1.50 -2.61
N GLU A 124 13.33 -1.90 -1.37
CA GLU A 124 12.02 -1.72 -0.75
C GLU A 124 11.72 -0.23 -0.54
N LEU A 125 12.73 0.58 -0.19
CA LEU A 125 12.64 2.03 -0.11
C LEU A 125 12.37 2.68 -1.49
N LEU A 126 13.03 2.21 -2.55
CA LEU A 126 12.74 2.66 -3.91
C LEU A 126 11.29 2.34 -4.29
N ALA A 127 10.82 1.13 -4.02
CA ALA A 127 9.44 0.74 -4.27
C ALA A 127 8.46 1.63 -3.50
N TYR A 128 8.74 1.91 -2.22
CA TYR A 128 7.95 2.83 -1.40
C TYR A 128 7.83 4.22 -2.04
N GLN A 129 8.93 4.82 -2.50
CA GLN A 129 8.90 6.15 -3.14
C GLN A 129 8.06 6.15 -4.42
N LEU A 130 8.17 5.10 -5.24
CA LEU A 130 7.40 4.95 -6.47
C LEU A 130 5.90 4.72 -6.19
N LEU A 131 5.57 3.95 -5.15
CA LEU A 131 4.20 3.73 -4.70
C LEU A 131 3.55 5.01 -4.20
N VAL A 132 4.27 5.81 -3.39
CA VAL A 132 3.79 7.13 -2.93
C VAL A 132 3.53 8.04 -4.13
N THR A 133 4.47 8.10 -5.08
CA THR A 133 4.33 8.94 -6.28
C THR A 133 3.13 8.53 -7.13
N LEU A 134 2.92 7.21 -7.36
CA LEU A 134 1.76 6.72 -8.10
C LEU A 134 0.45 7.02 -7.38
N LYS A 135 0.44 6.91 -6.05
CA LYS A 135 -0.72 7.27 -5.23
C LYS A 135 -1.07 8.75 -5.40
N GLU A 136 -0.10 9.65 -5.26
CA GLU A 136 -0.30 11.09 -5.47
C GLU A 136 -0.82 11.40 -6.87
N ILE A 137 -0.25 10.78 -7.91
CA ILE A 137 -0.69 10.96 -9.30
C ILE A 137 -2.17 10.56 -9.46
N TRP A 138 -2.59 9.44 -8.89
CA TRP A 138 -3.98 8.99 -9.01
C TRP A 138 -4.95 9.82 -8.19
N GLU A 139 -4.51 10.36 -7.05
CA GLU A 139 -5.29 11.34 -6.26
C GLU A 139 -5.43 12.68 -7.02
N GLU A 140 -4.36 13.17 -7.65
CA GLU A 140 -4.38 14.41 -8.47
C GLU A 140 -5.27 14.31 -9.71
N GLU A 141 -5.41 13.12 -10.30
CA GLU A 141 -6.22 12.87 -11.50
C GLU A 141 -7.60 12.30 -11.18
N ASP A 142 -8.03 12.33 -9.91
CA ASP A 142 -9.34 11.82 -9.44
C ASP A 142 -9.63 10.36 -9.87
N VAL A 143 -8.58 9.54 -9.95
CA VAL A 143 -8.69 8.12 -10.31
C VAL A 143 -8.87 7.31 -9.03
N PRO A 144 -9.99 6.58 -8.84
CA PRO A 144 -10.30 5.87 -7.59
C PRO A 144 -9.50 4.56 -7.47
N LEU A 145 -8.18 4.66 -7.41
CA LEU A 145 -7.26 3.57 -7.15
C LEU A 145 -6.74 3.64 -5.72
N TYR A 146 -6.51 2.47 -5.13
CA TYR A 146 -6.05 2.38 -3.75
C TYR A 146 -4.67 1.75 -3.66
N LEU A 147 -3.72 2.48 -3.09
CA LEU A 147 -2.44 1.96 -2.63
C LEU A 147 -2.26 2.22 -1.14
N ARG A 148 -1.66 1.25 -0.45
CA ARG A 148 -1.14 1.41 0.91
C ARG A 148 0.38 1.28 0.91
N PRO A 149 1.14 2.35 0.57
CA PRO A 149 2.57 2.39 0.83
C PRO A 149 2.81 2.29 2.35
N TYR A 150 3.81 1.52 2.74
CA TYR A 150 4.27 1.39 4.13
C TYR A 150 5.68 1.93 4.28
N LYS A 151 5.93 2.70 5.33
CA LYS A 151 7.20 3.40 5.51
C LYS A 151 8.36 2.43 5.65
N ILE A 152 9.45 2.75 4.96
CA ILE A 152 10.74 2.06 5.05
C ILE A 152 11.75 3.04 5.61
N VAL A 153 12.49 2.61 6.63
CA VAL A 153 13.60 3.36 7.20
C VAL A 153 14.86 2.50 7.07
N VAL A 154 15.77 2.92 6.21
CA VAL A 154 17.07 2.26 6.04
C VAL A 154 18.04 2.81 7.07
N THR A 155 18.60 1.95 7.91
CA THR A 155 19.53 2.35 8.98
C THR A 155 20.99 2.01 8.67
N SER A 156 21.23 0.97 7.87
CA SER A 156 22.54 0.60 7.34
C SER A 156 22.38 -0.09 5.96
N PRO A 157 23.46 -0.48 5.26
CA PRO A 157 23.37 -1.27 4.03
C PRO A 157 22.67 -2.63 4.16
N ASP A 158 22.54 -3.15 5.37
CA ASP A 158 22.03 -4.49 5.68
C ASP A 158 21.03 -4.50 6.86
N SER A 159 20.49 -3.34 7.24
CA SER A 159 19.49 -3.25 8.29
C SER A 159 18.53 -2.08 8.08
N GLY A 160 17.33 -2.25 8.61
CA GLY A 160 16.35 -1.18 8.65
C GLY A 160 15.06 -1.59 9.33
N MET A 161 14.07 -0.73 9.19
CA MET A 161 12.77 -0.85 9.82
C MET A 161 11.67 -0.68 8.79
N ILE A 162 10.59 -1.43 8.98
CA ILE A 162 9.41 -1.45 8.12
C ILE A 162 8.18 -1.17 8.99
N GLU A 163 7.33 -0.24 8.54
CA GLU A 163 5.99 -0.05 9.10
C GLU A 163 5.12 -1.27 8.75
N PRO A 164 4.61 -2.04 9.73
CA PRO A 164 3.73 -3.16 9.44
C PRO A 164 2.35 -2.65 9.00
N ILE A 165 1.73 -3.37 8.06
CA ILE A 165 0.31 -3.20 7.76
C ILE A 165 -0.50 -3.86 8.87
N LEU A 166 -1.28 -3.05 9.56
CA LEU A 166 -2.11 -3.48 10.68
C LEU A 166 -3.42 -4.07 10.19
N ASP A 167 -3.99 -4.97 11.00
CA ASP A 167 -5.28 -5.62 10.75
C ASP A 167 -5.39 -6.24 9.34
N ALA A 168 -4.29 -6.80 8.85
CA ALA A 168 -4.20 -7.45 7.55
C ALA A 168 -3.61 -8.86 7.67
N CYS A 169 -4.10 -9.78 6.85
CA CYS A 169 -3.63 -11.16 6.78
C CYS A 169 -3.18 -11.51 5.37
N SER A 170 -2.13 -12.31 5.23
CA SER A 170 -1.74 -12.83 3.91
C SER A 170 -2.80 -13.80 3.37
N LEU A 171 -2.94 -13.88 2.04
CA LEU A 171 -3.82 -14.86 1.40
C LEU A 171 -3.46 -16.30 1.83
N HIS A 172 -2.16 -16.56 2.02
CA HIS A 172 -1.67 -17.83 2.56
C HIS A 172 -2.27 -18.12 3.94
N GLN A 173 -2.20 -17.16 4.86
CA GLN A 173 -2.73 -17.30 6.21
C GLN A 173 -4.26 -17.48 6.21
N ILE A 174 -4.97 -16.75 5.35
CA ILE A 174 -6.42 -16.86 5.18
C ILE A 174 -6.79 -18.28 4.75
N LYS A 175 -6.18 -18.80 3.68
CA LYS A 175 -6.42 -20.16 3.17
C LYS A 175 -6.08 -21.23 4.21
N ARG A 176 -4.95 -21.08 4.91
CA ARG A 176 -4.52 -22.00 5.95
C ARG A 176 -5.53 -22.05 7.11
N ASN A 177 -5.99 -20.90 7.57
CA ASN A 177 -6.97 -20.79 8.66
C ASN A 177 -8.32 -21.41 8.26
N GLN A 178 -8.83 -21.09 7.07
CA GLN A 178 -10.06 -21.70 6.56
C GLN A 178 -9.94 -23.21 6.41
N SER A 179 -8.82 -23.70 5.89
CA SER A 179 -8.58 -25.14 5.76
C SER A 179 -8.58 -25.85 7.12
N ALA A 180 -8.04 -25.21 8.16
CA ALA A 180 -8.08 -25.75 9.52
C ALA A 180 -9.52 -25.81 10.06
N LEU A 181 -10.29 -24.74 9.87
CA LEU A 181 -11.70 -24.66 10.30
C LEU A 181 -12.57 -25.71 9.59
N TYR A 182 -12.44 -25.86 8.27
CA TYR A 182 -13.23 -26.82 7.50
C TYR A 182 -12.94 -28.26 7.92
N ARG A 183 -11.69 -28.60 8.24
CA ARG A 183 -11.33 -29.92 8.79
C ARG A 183 -11.99 -30.19 10.14
N GLU A 184 -12.08 -29.18 11.01
CA GLU A 184 -12.75 -29.32 12.32
C GLU A 184 -14.28 -29.45 12.18
N GLU A 185 -14.87 -28.77 11.20
CA GLU A 185 -16.31 -28.83 10.90
C GLU A 185 -16.70 -30.05 10.03
N GLY A 186 -15.73 -30.85 9.58
CA GLY A 186 -15.96 -31.98 8.68
C GLY A 186 -16.39 -31.58 7.26
N LYS A 187 -16.14 -30.33 6.85
CA LYS A 187 -16.40 -29.84 5.50
C LYS A 187 -15.30 -30.27 4.54
N THR A 188 -15.70 -30.61 3.32
CA THR A 188 -14.79 -30.97 2.22
C THR A 188 -14.55 -29.83 1.25
N ASP A 189 -15.16 -28.67 1.47
CA ASP A 189 -15.03 -27.50 0.60
C ASP A 189 -13.57 -27.01 0.57
N GLU A 190 -13.13 -26.51 -0.59
CA GLU A 190 -11.82 -25.87 -0.69
C GLU A 190 -11.89 -24.43 -0.16
N PRO A 191 -10.83 -23.96 0.53
CA PRO A 191 -10.73 -22.56 0.95
C PRO A 191 -10.73 -21.65 -0.28
N SER A 192 -11.51 -20.58 -0.24
CA SER A 192 -11.58 -19.62 -1.33
C SER A 192 -11.67 -18.20 -0.79
N LEU A 193 -11.12 -17.26 -1.56
CA LEU A 193 -11.20 -15.84 -1.22
C LEU A 193 -12.66 -15.37 -1.21
N GLU A 194 -13.50 -15.91 -2.08
CA GLU A 194 -14.93 -15.62 -2.07
C GLU A 194 -15.61 -16.07 -0.76
N ALA A 195 -15.32 -17.29 -0.29
CA ALA A 195 -15.84 -17.77 0.99
C ALA A 195 -15.35 -16.88 2.15
N HIS A 196 -14.08 -16.46 2.12
CA HIS A 196 -13.54 -15.50 3.09
C HIS A 196 -14.30 -14.17 3.09
N PHE A 197 -14.58 -13.62 1.90
CA PHE A 197 -15.32 -12.36 1.78
C PHE A 197 -16.75 -12.49 2.29
N VAL A 198 -17.45 -13.59 1.99
CA VAL A 198 -18.81 -13.84 2.49
C VAL A 198 -18.81 -13.99 4.01
N GLU A 199 -17.83 -14.71 4.55
CA GLU A 199 -17.69 -14.94 5.99
C GLU A 199 -17.34 -13.66 6.76
N THR A 200 -16.47 -12.82 6.20
CA THR A 200 -15.92 -11.62 6.87
C THR A 200 -16.84 -10.41 6.70
N PHE A 201 -17.33 -10.17 5.48
CA PHE A 201 -18.11 -8.97 5.13
C PHE A 201 -19.61 -9.21 5.08
N GLY A 202 -20.06 -10.46 5.13
CA GLY A 202 -21.48 -10.84 5.08
C GLY A 202 -21.92 -11.35 3.71
N PRO A 203 -23.21 -11.68 3.54
CA PRO A 203 -23.71 -12.31 2.33
C PRO A 203 -23.49 -11.44 1.09
N LYS A 204 -23.32 -12.09 -0.06
CA LYS A 204 -23.21 -11.41 -1.36
C LYS A 204 -24.40 -10.45 -1.54
N GLY A 205 -24.12 -9.23 -1.98
CA GLY A 205 -25.11 -8.17 -2.15
C GLY A 205 -25.41 -7.34 -0.90
N SER A 206 -24.91 -7.70 0.28
CA SER A 206 -24.96 -6.80 1.44
C SER A 206 -24.08 -5.57 1.21
N SER A 207 -24.44 -4.42 1.81
CA SER A 207 -23.69 -3.17 1.64
C SER A 207 -22.22 -3.29 2.04
N THR A 208 -21.94 -4.02 3.13
CA THR A 208 -20.58 -4.29 3.60
C THR A 208 -19.79 -5.18 2.65
N TYR A 209 -20.43 -6.20 2.07
CA TYR A 209 -19.79 -7.05 1.06
C TYR A 209 -19.48 -6.27 -0.22
N LEU A 210 -20.44 -5.47 -0.70
CA LEU A 210 -20.26 -4.67 -1.92
C LEU A 210 -19.16 -3.62 -1.74
N GLN A 211 -19.07 -2.98 -0.57
CA GLN A 211 -17.99 -2.05 -0.27
C GLN A 211 -16.63 -2.75 -0.25
N ALA A 212 -16.51 -3.89 0.44
CA ALA A 212 -15.28 -4.66 0.47
C ALA A 212 -14.86 -5.16 -0.92
N GLN A 213 -15.83 -5.58 -1.74
CA GLN A 213 -15.59 -5.97 -3.13
C GLN A 213 -15.09 -4.77 -3.96
N GLN A 214 -15.66 -3.58 -3.77
CA GLN A 214 -15.18 -2.37 -4.46
C GLN A 214 -13.75 -2.02 -4.03
N ASN A 215 -13.47 -2.05 -2.73
CA ASN A 215 -12.14 -1.85 -2.15
C ASN A 215 -11.12 -2.84 -2.74
N PHE A 216 -11.50 -4.12 -2.85
CA PHE A 216 -10.70 -5.16 -3.49
C PHE A 216 -10.41 -4.84 -4.96
N VAL A 217 -11.43 -4.41 -5.72
CA VAL A 217 -11.25 -4.05 -7.14
C VAL A 217 -10.33 -2.84 -7.32
N HIS A 218 -10.53 -1.77 -6.55
CA HIS A 218 -9.70 -0.56 -6.63
C HIS A 218 -8.24 -0.84 -6.27
N SER A 219 -8.00 -1.65 -5.25
CA SER A 219 -6.65 -2.01 -4.82
C SER A 219 -5.97 -3.04 -5.74
N CYS A 220 -6.70 -4.07 -6.19
CA CYS A 220 -6.21 -5.05 -7.16
C CYS A 220 -5.79 -4.39 -8.48
N ALA A 221 -6.60 -3.44 -8.97
CA ALA A 221 -6.29 -2.63 -10.13
C ALA A 221 -5.00 -1.80 -9.95
N ALA A 222 -4.86 -1.14 -8.80
CA ALA A 222 -3.71 -0.31 -8.48
C ALA A 222 -2.42 -1.14 -8.42
N TYR A 223 -2.41 -2.23 -7.64
CA TYR A 223 -1.24 -3.10 -7.52
C TYR A 223 -0.92 -3.86 -8.80
N SER A 224 -1.90 -4.12 -9.67
CA SER A 224 -1.66 -4.67 -11.02
C SER A 224 -0.87 -3.69 -11.89
N LEU A 225 -1.19 -2.40 -11.83
CA LEU A 225 -0.41 -1.36 -12.53
C LEU A 225 0.98 -1.20 -11.95
N VAL A 226 1.11 -1.26 -10.62
CA VAL A 226 2.42 -1.26 -9.95
C VAL A 226 3.25 -2.43 -10.45
N CYS A 227 2.72 -3.66 -10.43
CA CYS A 227 3.44 -4.84 -10.90
C CYS A 227 3.83 -4.71 -12.38
N TYR A 228 2.98 -4.13 -13.22
CA TYR A 228 3.29 -3.86 -14.62
C TYR A 228 4.43 -2.84 -14.79
N PHE A 229 4.29 -1.65 -14.19
CA PHE A 229 5.27 -0.56 -14.34
C PHE A 229 6.60 -0.89 -13.67
N LEU A 230 6.58 -1.42 -12.45
CA LEU A 230 7.79 -1.70 -11.68
C LEU A 230 8.36 -3.07 -11.98
N GLN A 231 7.68 -3.91 -12.76
CA GLN A 231 8.07 -5.30 -13.02
C GLN A 231 8.34 -6.06 -11.71
N VAL A 232 7.42 -5.91 -10.75
CA VAL A 232 7.49 -6.62 -9.46
C VAL A 232 7.46 -8.12 -9.73
N LYS A 233 8.39 -8.84 -9.11
CA LYS A 233 8.51 -10.30 -9.18
C LYS A 233 8.20 -10.93 -7.82
N ASP A 234 8.25 -12.26 -7.75
CA ASP A 234 8.02 -13.04 -6.52
C ASP A 234 6.64 -12.76 -5.94
N ARG A 235 5.59 -12.79 -6.78
CA ARG A 235 4.21 -12.58 -6.32
C ARG A 235 3.58 -13.94 -6.02
N HIS A 236 3.42 -14.23 -4.74
CA HIS A 236 2.74 -15.42 -4.22
C HIS A 236 1.79 -15.03 -3.07
N ASN A 237 0.94 -15.95 -2.63
CA ASN A 237 -0.09 -15.70 -1.60
C ASN A 237 0.47 -15.26 -0.23
N GLY A 238 1.78 -15.38 -0.01
CA GLY A 238 2.47 -14.86 1.19
C GLY A 238 2.74 -13.36 1.11
N ASN A 239 2.97 -12.83 -0.10
CA ASN A 239 3.31 -11.43 -0.37
C ASN A 239 2.09 -10.56 -0.69
N ILE A 240 0.89 -11.13 -0.60
CA ILE A 240 -0.38 -10.47 -0.87
C ILE A 240 -1.22 -10.54 0.40
N LEU A 241 -1.50 -9.37 0.97
CA LEU A 241 -2.35 -9.21 2.15
C LEU A 241 -3.77 -8.80 1.75
N ILE A 242 -4.73 -9.13 2.61
CA ILE A 242 -6.07 -8.55 2.63
C ILE A 242 -6.25 -7.85 3.97
N ASP A 243 -6.61 -6.56 3.93
CA ASP A 243 -6.89 -5.78 5.14
C ASP A 243 -8.33 -5.94 5.64
N ALA A 244 -8.61 -5.35 6.81
CA ALA A 244 -9.91 -5.38 7.45
C ALA A 244 -11.05 -4.79 6.60
N ASP A 245 -10.76 -3.93 5.63
CA ASP A 245 -11.72 -3.26 4.77
C ASP A 245 -11.87 -3.93 3.39
N GLY A 246 -11.12 -5.01 3.15
CA GLY A 246 -11.16 -5.79 1.93
C GLY A 246 -10.20 -5.34 0.83
N HIS A 247 -9.25 -4.44 1.13
CA HIS A 247 -8.22 -4.06 0.17
C HIS A 247 -7.16 -5.15 0.03
N LEU A 248 -6.70 -5.37 -1.19
CA LEU A 248 -5.52 -6.15 -1.52
C LEU A 248 -4.28 -5.28 -1.41
N ILE A 249 -3.26 -5.74 -0.68
CA ILE A 249 -2.03 -4.98 -0.44
C ILE A 249 -0.83 -5.88 -0.76
N HIS A 250 0.01 -5.47 -1.72
CA HIS A 250 1.28 -6.16 -1.97
C HIS A 250 2.35 -5.69 -0.97
N ILE A 251 3.10 -6.65 -0.44
CA ILE A 251 4.27 -6.44 0.41
C ILE A 251 5.52 -7.06 -0.21
N ASP A 252 6.68 -6.82 0.40
CA ASP A 252 7.99 -7.36 0.02
C ASP A 252 8.36 -7.03 -1.44
N PHE A 253 8.86 -5.82 -1.68
CA PHE A 253 9.27 -5.38 -3.01
C PHE A 253 10.78 -5.62 -3.28
N GLY A 254 11.37 -6.65 -2.68
CA GLY A 254 12.80 -6.97 -2.84
C GLY A 254 13.24 -7.33 -4.27
N PHE A 255 12.30 -7.64 -5.16
CA PHE A 255 12.56 -8.00 -6.56
C PHE A 255 11.74 -7.14 -7.51
N ILE A 256 12.31 -6.00 -7.92
CA ILE A 256 11.71 -5.08 -8.88
C ILE A 256 12.64 -4.76 -10.06
N LEU A 257 12.06 -4.24 -11.13
CA LEU A 257 12.70 -3.79 -12.37
C LEU A 257 13.42 -4.92 -13.11
N SER A 258 14.75 -5.04 -12.94
CA SER A 258 15.60 -5.99 -13.68
C SER A 258 16.02 -7.22 -12.88
N ILE A 259 15.58 -7.36 -11.62
CA ILE A 259 15.90 -8.54 -10.82
C ILE A 259 14.76 -9.56 -10.95
N SER A 260 15.14 -10.83 -11.10
CA SER A 260 14.25 -11.98 -10.93
C SER A 260 14.81 -12.87 -9.81
N PRO A 261 13.97 -13.48 -8.97
CA PRO A 261 14.39 -14.56 -8.11
C PRO A 261 15.04 -15.67 -8.96
N ARG A 262 16.32 -15.96 -8.71
CA ARG A 262 17.06 -17.14 -9.20
C ARG A 262 17.05 -17.42 -10.72
N ASN A 263 17.15 -16.42 -11.60
CA ASN A 263 17.25 -16.62 -13.08
C ASN A 263 16.15 -17.51 -13.70
N LEU A 264 15.08 -17.77 -12.97
CA LEU A 264 13.92 -18.50 -13.41
C LEU A 264 13.05 -17.46 -14.11
N GLY A 265 13.13 -17.37 -15.45
CA GLY A 265 12.37 -16.43 -16.29
C GLY A 265 10.85 -16.66 -16.29
N PHE A 266 10.28 -16.97 -15.14
CA PHE A 266 8.90 -17.39 -14.92
C PHE A 266 8.12 -16.29 -14.21
N GLU A 267 7.94 -15.12 -14.81
CA GLU A 267 6.84 -14.25 -14.39
C GLU A 267 6.54 -13.20 -15.46
N THR A 268 5.62 -13.57 -16.36
CA THR A 268 5.05 -12.73 -17.43
C THR A 268 3.57 -12.51 -17.23
N SER A 269 3.07 -12.40 -15.99
CA SER A 269 1.72 -11.86 -15.83
C SER A 269 1.48 -11.06 -14.56
N PRO A 270 1.78 -9.75 -14.59
CA PRO A 270 1.62 -8.87 -13.44
C PRO A 270 0.20 -8.28 -13.26
N PHE A 271 -0.78 -8.59 -14.11
CA PHE A 271 -1.87 -7.62 -14.36
C PHE A 271 -3.29 -8.17 -14.27
N LYS A 272 -4.03 -7.93 -13.18
CA LYS A 272 -5.45 -8.29 -13.07
C LYS A 272 -6.33 -7.04 -12.99
N LEU A 273 -7.12 -6.83 -14.06
CA LEU A 273 -8.14 -5.79 -14.24
C LEU A 273 -7.67 -4.34 -14.13
N THR A 274 -7.58 -3.63 -15.25
CA THR A 274 -7.80 -2.18 -15.21
C THR A 274 -8.64 -1.66 -16.37
N SER A 275 -9.17 -0.45 -16.18
CA SER A 275 -9.73 0.43 -17.20
C SER A 275 -8.63 1.42 -17.66
N GLU A 276 -8.67 1.80 -18.93
CA GLU A 276 -7.82 2.75 -19.65
C GLU A 276 -7.43 4.02 -18.87
N LEU A 277 -8.38 4.62 -18.14
CA LEU A 277 -8.18 5.90 -17.44
C LEU A 277 -7.01 5.85 -16.47
N ARG A 278 -6.74 4.69 -15.89
CA ARG A 278 -5.72 4.49 -14.85
C ARG A 278 -4.30 4.54 -15.40
N ILE A 279 -4.08 4.09 -16.64
CA ILE A 279 -2.77 4.18 -17.30
C ILE A 279 -2.55 5.59 -17.85
N ILE A 280 -3.60 6.25 -18.34
CA ILE A 280 -3.53 7.62 -18.88
C ILE A 280 -3.01 8.60 -17.80
N ALA A 281 -3.52 8.50 -16.57
CA ALA A 281 -3.03 9.30 -15.45
C ALA A 281 -1.52 9.10 -15.20
N ALA A 282 -1.06 7.84 -15.13
CA ALA A 282 0.37 7.54 -14.96
C ALA A 282 1.24 8.04 -16.13
N ARG A 283 0.73 8.04 -17.36
CA ARG A 283 1.41 8.56 -18.56
C ARG A 283 1.63 10.07 -18.49
N LYS A 284 0.62 10.82 -18.07
CA LYS A 284 0.69 12.29 -17.94
C LYS A 284 1.82 12.73 -17.00
N HIS A 285 2.08 11.92 -15.96
CA HIS A 285 3.05 12.20 -14.91
C HIS A 285 4.32 11.33 -14.96
N HIS A 286 4.57 10.61 -16.06
CA HIS A 286 5.64 9.61 -16.14
C HIS A 286 7.05 10.16 -15.81
N GLU A 287 7.32 11.44 -16.10
CA GLU A 287 8.60 12.08 -15.79
C GLU A 287 8.89 12.15 -14.27
N ARG A 288 7.87 12.26 -13.39
CA ARG A 288 8.06 12.16 -11.93
C ARG A 288 8.63 10.79 -11.55
N ILE A 289 8.01 9.72 -12.07
CA ILE A 289 8.42 8.33 -11.84
C ILE A 289 9.82 8.09 -12.41
N MET A 290 10.06 8.52 -13.65
CA MET A 290 11.35 8.36 -14.31
C MET A 290 12.47 9.10 -13.56
N THR A 291 12.19 10.29 -13.02
CA THR A 291 13.17 11.10 -12.28
C THR A 291 13.62 10.39 -11.00
N ILE A 292 12.70 9.82 -10.22
CA ILE A 292 13.04 9.05 -9.01
C ILE A 292 13.96 7.89 -9.35
N VAL A 293 13.59 7.07 -10.35
CA VAL A 293 14.40 5.92 -10.77
C VAL A 293 15.77 6.37 -11.28
N GLN A 294 15.84 7.45 -12.05
CA GLN A 294 17.10 7.97 -12.57
C GLN A 294 18.02 8.46 -11.45
N ILE A 295 17.51 9.24 -10.49
CA ILE A 295 18.30 9.74 -9.35
C ILE A 295 18.81 8.57 -8.51
N MET A 296 17.93 7.64 -8.16
CA MET A 296 18.28 6.46 -7.36
C MET A 296 19.25 5.51 -8.07
N SER A 297 19.25 5.50 -9.41
CA SER A 297 20.19 4.67 -10.19
C SER A 297 21.62 5.22 -10.24
N LYS A 298 21.83 6.52 -10.04
CA LYS A 298 23.15 7.15 -10.18
C LYS A 298 24.06 6.70 -9.04
N GLY A 299 25.14 5.99 -9.39
CA GLY A 299 26.14 5.50 -8.42
C GLY A 299 25.65 4.36 -7.52
N SER A 300 24.45 3.83 -7.77
CA SER A 300 23.89 2.72 -7.00
C SER A 300 24.39 1.38 -7.51
N GLN A 301 24.67 0.47 -6.57
CA GLN A 301 25.06 -0.92 -6.86
C GLN A 301 23.88 -1.90 -6.74
N LEU A 302 22.66 -1.38 -6.56
CA LEU A 302 21.48 -2.22 -6.39
C LEU A 302 21.28 -3.11 -7.61
N PRO A 303 20.96 -4.41 -7.42
CA PRO A 303 20.84 -5.32 -8.54
C PRO A 303 19.72 -4.93 -9.53
N CYS A 304 18.72 -4.17 -9.09
CA CYS A 304 17.61 -3.68 -9.92
C CYS A 304 18.05 -2.65 -10.97
N PHE A 305 19.23 -2.06 -10.80
CA PHE A 305 19.81 -1.10 -11.73
C PHE A 305 20.93 -1.69 -12.61
N ARG A 306 21.26 -2.98 -12.50
CA ARG A 306 22.30 -3.62 -13.33
C ARG A 306 22.06 -3.50 -14.84
N GLY A 307 20.80 -3.38 -15.27
CA GLY A 307 20.44 -3.16 -16.68
C GLY A 307 20.75 -1.74 -17.20
N GLY A 308 21.15 -0.80 -16.33
CA GLY A 308 21.53 0.57 -16.68
C GLY A 308 20.53 1.27 -17.60
N ALA A 309 21.01 1.85 -18.70
CA ALA A 309 20.17 2.55 -19.67
C ALA A 309 19.12 1.66 -20.37
N ALA A 310 19.34 0.34 -20.47
CA ALA A 310 18.34 -0.56 -21.04
C ALA A 310 17.12 -0.70 -20.13
N MET A 311 17.35 -0.77 -18.81
CA MET A 311 16.27 -0.80 -17.81
C MET A 311 15.44 0.49 -17.86
N LEU A 312 16.08 1.66 -17.89
CA LEU A 312 15.38 2.95 -18.01
C LEU A 312 14.57 3.05 -19.30
N ARG A 313 15.12 2.60 -20.44
CA ARG A 313 14.39 2.56 -21.71
C ARG A 313 13.19 1.60 -21.65
N ALA A 314 13.36 0.44 -21.01
CA ALA A 314 12.27 -0.51 -20.82
C ALA A 314 11.16 0.06 -19.92
N LEU A 315 11.52 0.74 -18.83
CA LEU A 315 10.56 1.43 -17.96
C LEU A 315 9.81 2.53 -18.73
N LYS A 316 10.52 3.39 -19.46
CA LYS A 316 9.91 4.43 -20.30
C LYS A 316 8.99 3.82 -21.37
N GLY A 317 9.40 2.70 -21.96
CA GLY A 317 8.61 1.96 -22.96
C GLY A 317 7.26 1.48 -22.43
N ARG A 318 7.18 1.10 -21.14
CA ARG A 318 5.92 0.65 -20.49
C ARG A 318 4.88 1.76 -20.30
N PHE A 319 5.26 3.02 -20.45
CA PHE A 319 4.26 4.10 -20.48
C PHE A 319 3.58 4.23 -21.85
N HIS A 320 4.09 3.58 -22.90
CA HIS A 320 3.47 3.58 -24.22
C HIS A 320 3.09 4.99 -24.71
N MET A 321 4.01 5.96 -24.58
CA MET A 321 3.74 7.38 -24.90
C MET A 321 3.26 7.62 -26.34
N ASN A 322 3.58 6.70 -27.25
CA ASN A 322 3.21 6.78 -28.66
C ASN A 322 1.83 6.15 -28.96
N TYR A 323 1.16 5.54 -27.98
CA TYR A 323 -0.14 4.91 -28.19
C TYR A 323 -1.27 5.92 -28.02
N THR A 324 -2.29 5.81 -28.88
CA THR A 324 -3.59 6.44 -28.70
C THR A 324 -4.36 5.78 -27.54
N ASP A 325 -5.41 6.42 -27.04
CA ASP A 325 -6.24 5.87 -25.95
C ASP A 325 -6.90 4.54 -26.35
N ALA A 326 -7.30 4.40 -27.63
CA ALA A 326 -7.86 3.16 -28.15
C ALA A 326 -6.84 2.01 -28.20
N GLU A 327 -5.59 2.30 -28.58
CA GLU A 327 -4.51 1.31 -28.55
C GLU A 327 -4.15 0.93 -27.11
N LEU A 328 -4.24 1.89 -26.18
CA LEU A 328 -4.00 1.66 -24.76
C LEU A 328 -5.08 0.75 -24.15
N GLN A 329 -6.35 0.96 -24.50
CA GLN A 329 -7.44 0.07 -24.10
C GLN A 329 -7.18 -1.36 -24.59
N LYS A 330 -6.80 -1.51 -25.86
CA LYS A 330 -6.47 -2.84 -26.42
C LYS A 330 -5.28 -3.50 -25.71
N LEU A 331 -4.28 -2.71 -25.32
CA LEU A 331 -3.16 -3.19 -24.51
C LEU A 331 -3.64 -3.68 -23.15
N VAL A 332 -4.47 -2.89 -22.47
CA VAL A 332 -5.05 -3.25 -21.16
C VAL A 332 -5.83 -4.56 -21.27
N ASP A 333 -6.74 -4.68 -22.24
CA ASP A 333 -7.52 -5.90 -22.47
C ASP A 333 -6.62 -7.11 -22.69
N THR A 334 -5.56 -6.95 -23.49
CA THR A 334 -4.57 -8.00 -23.74
C THR A 334 -3.84 -8.41 -22.46
N LEU A 335 -3.43 -7.44 -21.63
CA LEU A 335 -2.76 -7.71 -20.36
C LEU A 335 -3.69 -8.44 -19.37
N VAL A 336 -4.97 -8.06 -19.32
CA VAL A 336 -5.97 -8.75 -18.48
C VAL A 336 -6.14 -10.19 -18.94
N GLU A 337 -6.32 -10.42 -20.25
CA GLU A 337 -6.51 -11.77 -20.79
C GLU A 337 -5.29 -12.67 -20.52
N GLN A 338 -4.08 -12.16 -20.74
CA GLN A 338 -2.83 -12.86 -20.45
C GLN A 338 -2.64 -13.19 -18.95
N SER A 339 -3.30 -12.47 -18.05
CA SER A 339 -3.25 -12.73 -16.60
C SER A 339 -4.24 -13.77 -16.11
N ARG A 340 -5.37 -13.88 -16.81
CA ARG A 340 -6.45 -14.77 -16.41
C ARG A 340 -6.05 -16.24 -16.60
N ASP A 341 -5.35 -16.53 -17.69
CA ASP A 341 -4.98 -17.89 -18.09
C ASP A 341 -3.49 -18.20 -17.91
N SER A 342 -2.79 -17.44 -17.06
CA SER A 342 -1.36 -17.61 -16.88
C SER A 342 -1.02 -18.95 -16.20
N LEU A 343 -0.65 -19.94 -17.01
CA LEU A 343 -0.11 -21.22 -16.58
C LEU A 343 1.16 -21.04 -15.72
N THR A 344 1.95 -20.01 -16.00
CA THR A 344 3.19 -19.73 -15.25
C THR A 344 2.91 -19.27 -13.82
N THR A 345 1.84 -18.51 -13.59
CA THR A 345 1.40 -18.16 -12.22
C THR A 345 1.01 -19.41 -11.45
N ARG A 346 0.26 -20.34 -12.05
CA ARG A 346 -0.13 -21.60 -11.39
C ARG A 346 1.08 -22.49 -11.10
N LEU A 347 2.04 -22.55 -12.03
CA LEU A 347 3.29 -23.29 -11.82
C LEU A 347 4.16 -22.66 -10.72
N TYR A 348 4.20 -21.33 -10.63
CA TYR A 348 4.94 -20.63 -9.59
C TYR A 348 4.31 -20.79 -8.21
N ASP A 349 2.98 -20.67 -8.12
CA ASP A 349 2.23 -20.96 -6.89
C ASP A 349 2.48 -22.40 -6.44
N ASN A 350 2.46 -23.38 -7.35
CA ASN A 350 2.82 -24.76 -7.05
C ASN A 350 4.28 -24.90 -6.57
N PHE A 351 5.22 -24.21 -7.22
CA PHE A 351 6.62 -24.21 -6.79
C PHE A 351 6.77 -23.64 -5.37
N GLN A 352 6.11 -22.52 -5.07
CA GLN A 352 6.09 -21.90 -3.74
C GLN A 352 5.40 -22.80 -2.71
N TYR A 353 4.37 -23.52 -3.10
CA TYR A 353 3.75 -24.55 -2.26
C TYR A 353 4.72 -25.69 -1.94
N TYR A 354 5.39 -26.27 -2.93
CA TYR A 354 6.31 -27.40 -2.72
C TYR A 354 7.60 -27.03 -2.00
N THR A 355 8.10 -25.81 -2.21
CA THR A 355 9.40 -25.37 -1.63
C THR A 355 9.24 -24.69 -0.28
N ASN A 356 8.23 -23.85 -0.13
CA ASN A 356 8.05 -22.96 1.03
C ASN A 356 6.74 -23.21 1.78
N GLY A 357 5.89 -24.16 1.34
CA GLY A 357 4.63 -24.48 1.98
C GLY A 357 3.53 -23.43 1.78
N ILE A 358 3.69 -22.50 0.83
CA ILE A 358 2.77 -21.39 0.60
C ILE A 358 1.56 -21.85 -0.23
N LEU A 359 0.41 -22.02 0.44
CA LEU A 359 -0.92 -22.31 -0.11
C LEU A 359 -1.50 -21.21 -1.02
#